data_AF-A0A949H629-F1
#
_entry.id   AF-A0A949H629-F1
#
_cell.length_a   1.000
_cell.length_b   1.000
_cell.length_c   1.000
_cell.angle_alpha   90.00
_cell.angle_beta   90.00
_cell.angle_gamma   90.00
#
_symmetry.space_group_name_H-M   'P 1'
#
loop_
_entity.id
_entity.type
_entity.pdbx_description
1 polymer ?
#
loop_
_entity_poly.entity_id
_entity_poly.type
_entity_poly.pdbx_seq_one_letter_code
_entity_poly.pdbx_strand_id
1 'polypeptide(L)'
;MIDLEATTAALHDLRRTRRHNRLSEVHWIDALYRVYMVGLATVIFVLFASSQLPNDRLSSAEAVDFAGHAPIWLGLGFAVAVGVGLRSGGRGGPLVLEAPVVVHELSAPVPRAAVVRGPAIKQLRFLAFAGAVVGAIIGELAARRLPVNPVASIVSCAATFALAGVLASATAMVLSGRRVRWWPANALAVLVIGWSVIDVLTEVRTSPLTLLADLAFWPITFRPLAILPVLLVALVVLLALRRIGDLSIEHALRRAGLVAQLRFAVTLQDVRTVVLLRRQLSQENPRLRPWIRIGRARRRSFIPPVWKRDWQSYLRFPLPRLARMVVMAAAAGLAIAAVWRGTIPAILLAGLALYIV
;
A
#
# COMPACT_ATOMS: atom_id res chain seq x y z
N MET A 1 4.72 -40.18 16.40
CA MET A 1 4.69 -39.36 15.17
C MET A 1 3.38 -38.60 15.16
N ILE A 2 3.40 -37.27 15.11
CA ILE A 2 2.17 -36.49 14.96
C ILE A 2 1.72 -36.64 13.51
N ASP A 3 0.50 -37.12 13.30
CA ASP A 3 -0.09 -37.18 11.97
C ASP A 3 -0.43 -35.76 11.50
N LEU A 4 0.40 -35.24 10.60
CA LEU A 4 0.28 -33.89 10.05
C LEU A 4 -0.97 -33.76 9.17
N GLU A 5 -1.44 -34.85 8.56
CA GLU A 5 -2.63 -34.84 7.73
C GLU A 5 -3.89 -34.71 8.59
N ALA A 6 -3.98 -35.50 9.67
CA ALA A 6 -5.10 -35.40 10.62
C ALA A 6 -5.20 -34.01 11.27
N THR A 7 -4.08 -33.41 11.66
CA THR A 7 -4.07 -32.08 12.29
C THR A 7 -4.44 -30.95 11.32
N THR A 8 -4.02 -31.04 10.05
CA THR A 8 -4.43 -30.07 9.02
C THR A 8 -5.92 -30.21 8.65
N ALA A 9 -6.44 -31.44 8.57
CA ALA A 9 -7.86 -31.69 8.35
C ALA A 9 -8.73 -31.09 9.47
N ALA A 10 -8.34 -31.30 10.74
CA ALA A 10 -9.03 -30.72 11.89
C ALA A 10 -9.03 -29.18 11.87
N LEU A 11 -7.92 -28.55 11.47
CA LEU A 11 -7.86 -27.09 11.29
C LEU A 11 -8.82 -26.60 10.19
N HIS A 12 -8.90 -27.32 9.08
CA HIS A 12 -9.82 -26.98 7.99
C HIS A 12 -11.28 -27.08 8.42
N ASP A 13 -11.63 -28.11 9.19
CA ASP A 13 -12.99 -28.31 9.69
C ASP A 13 -13.38 -27.22 10.70
N LEU A 14 -12.50 -26.91 11.67
CA LEU A 14 -12.71 -25.80 12.61
C LEU A 14 -12.96 -24.46 11.88
N ARG A 15 -12.19 -24.18 10.82
CA ARG A 15 -12.37 -22.96 10.00
C ARG A 15 -13.68 -22.97 9.23
N ARG A 16 -14.11 -24.12 8.73
CA ARG A 16 -15.39 -24.29 8.02
C ARG A 16 -16.55 -23.97 8.97
N THR A 17 -16.53 -24.52 10.17
CA THR A 17 -17.56 -24.30 11.20
C THR A 17 -17.58 -22.85 11.67
N ARG A 18 -16.42 -22.23 11.95
CA ARG A 18 -16.37 -20.79 12.29
C ARG A 18 -16.90 -19.91 11.18
N ARG A 19 -16.61 -20.23 9.92
CA ARG A 19 -17.11 -19.46 8.78
C ARG A 19 -18.63 -19.57 8.66
N HIS A 20 -19.17 -20.76 8.87
CA HIS A 20 -20.62 -20.99 8.88
C HIS A 20 -21.31 -20.12 9.94
N ASN A 21 -20.83 -20.19 11.20
CA ASN A 21 -21.41 -19.42 12.31
C ASN A 21 -21.25 -17.90 12.14
N ARG A 22 -20.15 -17.43 11.54
CA ARG A 22 -20.00 -16.00 11.23
C ARG A 22 -20.98 -15.52 10.16
N LEU A 23 -21.26 -16.35 9.16
CA LEU A 23 -22.18 -15.96 8.08
C LEU A 23 -23.63 -15.89 8.57
N SER A 24 -24.01 -16.68 9.58
CA SER A 24 -25.33 -16.59 10.21
C SER A 24 -25.51 -15.34 11.07
N GLU A 25 -24.44 -14.79 11.65
CA GLU A 25 -24.48 -13.58 12.49
C GLU A 25 -24.37 -12.26 11.71
N VAL A 26 -23.95 -12.29 10.43
CA VAL A 26 -23.82 -11.06 9.65
C VAL A 26 -25.21 -10.57 9.23
N HIS A 27 -25.62 -9.43 9.79
CA HIS A 27 -26.77 -8.68 9.27
C HIS A 27 -26.48 -8.26 7.83
N TRP A 28 -27.12 -8.95 6.88
CA TRP A 28 -26.94 -8.74 5.43
C TRP A 28 -27.16 -7.28 5.00
N ILE A 29 -28.00 -6.53 5.73
CA ILE A 29 -28.28 -5.11 5.52
C ILE A 29 -27.02 -4.26 5.72
N ASP A 30 -26.24 -4.49 6.78
CA ASP A 30 -25.01 -3.74 7.04
C ASP A 30 -23.95 -3.99 5.97
N ALA A 31 -23.89 -5.23 5.48
CA ALA A 31 -22.99 -5.59 4.38
C ALA A 31 -23.40 -4.87 3.08
N LEU A 32 -24.70 -4.88 2.76
CA LEU A 32 -25.24 -4.19 1.58
C LEU A 32 -25.01 -2.67 1.66
N TYR A 33 -25.29 -2.06 2.81
CA TYR A 33 -25.06 -0.64 3.03
C TYR A 33 -23.60 -0.25 2.83
N ARG A 34 -22.66 -1.05 3.34
CA ARG A 34 -21.22 -0.79 3.15
C ARG A 34 -20.81 -0.88 1.68
N VAL A 35 -21.32 -1.87 0.94
CA VAL A 35 -21.06 -2.00 -0.49
C VAL A 35 -21.65 -0.82 -1.26
N TYR A 36 -22.88 -0.42 -0.93
CA TYR A 36 -23.56 0.72 -1.53
C TYR A 36 -22.78 2.02 -1.31
N MET A 37 -22.37 2.32 -0.07
CA MET A 37 -21.63 3.54 0.25
C MET A 37 -20.28 3.63 -0.48
N VAL A 38 -19.56 2.50 -0.58
CA VAL A 38 -18.30 2.43 -1.33
C VAL A 38 -18.55 2.59 -2.83
N GLY A 39 -19.59 1.95 -3.36
CA GLY A 39 -19.99 2.07 -4.75
C GLY A 39 -20.35 3.52 -5.12
N LEU A 40 -21.20 4.15 -4.32
CA LEU A 40 -21.60 5.55 -4.49
C LEU A 40 -20.39 6.50 -4.48
N ALA A 41 -19.52 6.38 -3.47
CA ALA A 41 -18.31 7.21 -3.38
C ALA A 41 -17.39 7.01 -4.60
N THR A 42 -17.30 5.78 -5.10
CA THR A 42 -16.51 5.45 -6.29
C THR A 42 -17.12 6.07 -7.55
N VAL A 43 -18.44 5.99 -7.74
CA VAL A 43 -19.14 6.62 -8.87
C VAL A 43 -18.95 8.13 -8.84
N ILE A 44 -19.15 8.78 -7.69
CA ILE A 44 -18.95 10.22 -7.52
C ILE A 44 -17.51 10.60 -7.89
N PHE A 45 -16.53 9.85 -7.40
CA PHE A 45 -15.11 10.08 -7.71
C PHE A 45 -14.82 9.94 -9.20
N VAL A 46 -15.37 8.92 -9.87
CA VAL A 46 -15.19 8.69 -11.31
C VAL A 46 -15.84 9.81 -12.13
N LEU A 47 -17.05 10.24 -11.78
CA LEU A 47 -17.72 11.34 -12.45
C LEU A 47 -16.92 12.65 -12.32
N PHE A 48 -16.42 12.93 -11.11
CA PHE A 48 -15.57 14.09 -10.86
C PHE A 48 -14.23 14.02 -11.61
N ALA A 49 -13.58 12.86 -11.64
CA ALA A 49 -12.34 12.68 -12.41
C ALA A 49 -12.60 12.84 -13.91
N SER A 50 -13.73 12.32 -14.41
CA SER A 50 -14.12 12.43 -15.81
C SER A 50 -14.44 13.85 -16.23
N SER A 51 -15.02 14.68 -15.36
CA SER A 51 -15.35 16.08 -15.68
C SER A 51 -14.12 16.97 -15.85
N GLN A 52 -12.96 16.55 -15.32
CA GLN A 52 -11.71 17.30 -15.42
C GLN A 52 -10.91 16.96 -16.69
N LEU A 53 -11.33 15.96 -17.47
CA LEU A 53 -10.65 15.55 -18.70
C LEU A 53 -11.23 16.29 -19.91
N PRO A 54 -10.39 16.84 -20.81
CA PRO A 54 -10.83 17.48 -22.05
C PRO A 54 -11.76 16.56 -22.87
N ASN A 55 -12.75 17.14 -23.55
CA ASN A 55 -13.77 16.35 -24.25
C ASN A 55 -13.35 15.78 -25.60
N ASP A 56 -12.23 16.23 -26.12
CA ASP A 56 -11.80 15.90 -27.47
C ASP A 56 -11.13 14.53 -27.53
N ARG A 57 -11.36 13.81 -28.64
CA ARG A 57 -10.65 12.56 -28.93
C ARG A 57 -9.28 12.91 -29.49
N LEU A 58 -8.27 12.19 -29.01
CA LEU A 58 -6.91 12.33 -29.50
C LEU A 58 -6.80 11.70 -30.90
N SER A 59 -6.02 12.32 -31.77
CA SER A 59 -5.64 11.72 -33.05
C SER A 59 -4.75 10.50 -32.83
N SER A 60 -4.63 9.63 -33.84
CA SER A 60 -3.75 8.45 -33.75
C SER A 60 -2.28 8.83 -33.51
N ALA A 61 -1.81 9.95 -34.05
CA ALA A 61 -0.45 10.43 -33.83
C ALA A 61 -0.23 10.92 -32.38
N GLU A 62 -1.17 11.70 -31.85
CA GLU A 62 -1.15 12.16 -30.45
C GLU A 62 -1.27 10.99 -29.47
N ALA A 63 -2.04 9.95 -29.80
CA ALA A 63 -2.16 8.76 -28.98
C ALA A 63 -0.85 7.97 -28.88
N VAL A 64 -0.08 7.90 -29.96
CA VAL A 64 1.25 7.26 -29.96
C VAL A 64 2.24 8.09 -29.15
N ASP A 65 2.22 9.42 -29.29
CA ASP A 65 3.07 10.31 -28.49
C ASP A 65 2.73 10.26 -26.99
N PHE A 66 1.45 10.19 -26.66
CA PHE A 66 0.97 9.98 -25.30
C PHE A 66 1.44 8.63 -24.74
N ALA A 67 1.33 7.53 -25.51
CA ALA A 67 1.90 6.23 -25.15
C ALA A 67 3.45 6.24 -25.10
N GLY A 68 4.07 7.28 -25.67
CA GLY A 68 5.47 7.66 -25.54
C GLY A 68 5.89 8.05 -24.12
N HIS A 69 5.04 8.80 -23.41
CA HIS A 69 5.40 9.47 -22.16
C HIS A 69 4.61 8.98 -20.94
N ALA A 70 3.34 8.60 -21.12
CA ALA A 70 2.44 8.20 -20.04
C ALA A 70 2.90 6.98 -19.21
N PRO A 71 3.54 5.95 -19.77
CA PRO A 71 3.99 4.79 -18.98
C PRO A 71 4.98 5.16 -17.86
N ILE A 72 5.77 6.22 -18.03
CA ILE A 72 6.79 6.63 -17.06
C ILE A 72 6.13 7.19 -15.79
N TRP A 73 5.09 8.00 -15.95
CA TRP A 73 4.28 8.52 -14.83
C TRP A 73 3.46 7.42 -14.15
N LEU A 74 2.90 6.50 -14.94
CA LEU A 74 2.12 5.39 -14.41
C LEU A 74 3.02 4.39 -13.65
N GLY A 75 4.23 4.13 -14.18
CA GLY A 75 5.28 3.35 -13.54
C GLY A 75 5.72 3.93 -12.19
N LEU A 76 5.85 5.26 -12.09
CA LEU A 76 6.11 5.95 -10.82
C LEU A 76 4.99 5.71 -9.80
N GLY A 77 3.72 5.77 -10.23
CA GLY A 77 2.58 5.43 -9.38
C GLY A 77 2.68 4.01 -8.81
N PHE A 78 3.05 3.04 -9.66
CA PHE A 78 3.31 1.66 -9.23
C PHE A 78 4.53 1.54 -8.31
N ALA A 79 5.59 2.30 -8.55
CA ALA A 79 6.78 2.34 -7.69
C ALA A 79 6.45 2.83 -6.28
N VAL A 80 5.61 3.85 -6.19
CA VAL A 80 5.09 4.32 -4.90
C VAL A 80 4.24 3.25 -4.23
N ALA A 81 3.33 2.59 -4.95
CA ALA A 81 2.50 1.53 -4.40
C ALA A 81 3.34 0.34 -3.87
N VAL A 82 4.34 -0.10 -4.64
CA VAL A 82 5.29 -1.13 -4.22
C VAL A 82 6.13 -0.65 -3.03
N GLY A 83 6.59 0.59 -3.03
CA GLY A 83 7.30 1.22 -1.92
C GLY A 83 6.49 1.21 -0.61
N VAL A 84 5.19 1.50 -0.69
CA VAL A 84 4.25 1.38 0.44
C VAL A 84 4.12 -0.07 0.90
N GLY A 85 4.04 -1.02 -0.05
CA GLY A 85 4.07 -2.46 0.23
C GLY A 85 5.33 -2.88 0.99
N LEU A 86 6.51 -2.53 0.49
CA LEU A 86 7.80 -2.81 1.10
C LEU A 86 7.90 -2.24 2.52
N ARG A 87 7.48 -0.99 2.69
CA ARG A 87 7.43 -0.28 3.97
C ARG A 87 6.47 -0.93 4.97
N SER A 88 5.36 -1.47 4.48
CA SER A 88 4.40 -2.25 5.27
C SER A 88 5.02 -3.58 5.70
N GLY A 89 5.66 -4.31 4.78
CA GLY A 89 6.37 -5.57 5.04
C GLY A 89 7.42 -5.46 6.14
N GLY A 90 8.25 -4.41 6.09
CA GLY A 90 9.27 -4.13 7.12
C GLY A 90 8.72 -3.82 8.52
N ARG A 91 7.41 -3.58 8.66
CA ARG A 91 6.72 -3.41 9.95
C ARG A 91 5.90 -4.65 10.37
N GLY A 92 6.03 -5.77 9.66
CA GLY A 92 5.21 -6.97 9.89
C GLY A 92 3.85 -6.94 9.17
N GLY A 93 3.72 -6.08 8.15
CA GLY A 93 2.68 -6.10 7.10
C GLY A 93 2.87 -7.23 6.08
N PRO A 94 1.87 -7.59 5.25
CA PRO A 94 0.60 -6.91 5.04
C PRO A 94 -0.59 -7.67 5.66
N LEU A 95 -0.38 -8.90 6.15
CA LEU A 95 -1.43 -9.76 6.67
C LEU A 95 -1.95 -9.24 8.00
N VAL A 96 -3.26 -9.06 8.09
CA VAL A 96 -3.95 -8.76 9.35
C VAL A 96 -4.57 -10.06 9.82
N LEU A 97 -3.87 -10.75 10.72
CA LEU A 97 -4.39 -11.94 11.38
C LEU A 97 -5.19 -11.51 12.61
N GLU A 98 -6.25 -12.24 12.91
CA GLU A 98 -7.01 -12.03 14.13
C GLU A 98 -6.25 -12.62 15.33
N ALA A 99 -6.38 -11.99 16.50
CA ALA A 99 -5.65 -12.43 17.70
C ALA A 99 -5.88 -13.93 18.03
N PRO A 100 -7.11 -14.47 17.94
CA PRO A 100 -7.35 -15.90 18.16
C PRO A 100 -6.61 -16.81 17.16
N VAL A 101 -6.43 -16.37 15.91
CA VAL A 101 -5.67 -17.14 14.90
C VAL A 101 -4.20 -17.20 15.28
N VAL A 102 -3.65 -16.10 15.79
CA VAL A 102 -2.25 -16.06 16.22
C VAL A 102 -2.02 -16.88 17.49
N VAL A 103 -2.94 -16.82 18.45
CA VAL A 103 -2.80 -17.52 19.74
C VAL A 103 -3.10 -19.00 19.63
N HIS A 104 -4.10 -19.42 18.84
CA HIS A 104 -4.55 -20.82 18.81
C HIS A 104 -4.09 -21.58 17.55
N GLU A 105 -4.08 -20.96 16.37
CA GLU A 105 -3.74 -21.68 15.12
C GLU A 105 -2.23 -21.67 14.84
N LEU A 106 -1.53 -20.57 15.14
CA LEU A 106 -0.07 -20.47 14.93
C LEU A 106 0.77 -21.11 16.04
N SER A 107 0.16 -21.40 17.19
CA SER A 107 0.79 -22.14 18.31
C SER A 107 0.50 -23.64 18.26
N ALA A 108 -0.52 -24.07 17.51
CA ALA A 108 -0.84 -25.47 17.30
C ALA A 108 0.32 -26.21 16.60
N PRO A 109 0.44 -27.54 16.76
CA PRO A 109 1.45 -28.37 16.12
C PRO A 109 1.15 -28.58 14.61
N VAL A 110 0.86 -27.50 13.88
CA VAL A 110 0.58 -27.47 12.45
C VAL A 110 1.63 -26.58 11.77
N PRO A 111 2.12 -26.93 10.56
CA PRO A 111 3.03 -26.08 9.83
C PRO A 111 2.46 -24.67 9.61
N ARG A 112 3.16 -23.65 10.11
CA ARG A 112 2.72 -22.24 10.05
C ARG A 112 2.38 -21.78 8.63
N ALA A 113 3.11 -22.29 7.63
CA ALA A 113 2.85 -22.03 6.22
C ALA A 113 1.43 -22.46 5.80
N ALA A 114 0.93 -23.60 6.29
CA ALA A 114 -0.41 -24.09 5.97
C ALA A 114 -1.50 -23.16 6.56
N VAL A 115 -1.28 -22.68 7.78
CA VAL A 115 -2.20 -21.75 8.46
C VAL A 115 -2.32 -20.43 7.70
N VAL A 116 -1.20 -19.89 7.21
CA VAL A 116 -1.12 -18.51 6.69
C VAL A 116 -1.34 -18.41 5.17
N ARG A 117 -1.11 -19.47 4.41
CA ARG A 117 -1.31 -19.48 2.94
C ARG A 117 -2.73 -19.10 2.53
N GLY A 118 -3.76 -19.59 3.24
CA GLY A 118 -5.16 -19.25 2.96
C GLY A 118 -5.43 -17.73 3.05
N PRO A 119 -5.14 -17.09 4.20
CA PRO A 119 -5.21 -15.63 4.33
C PRO A 119 -4.37 -14.87 3.30
N ALA A 120 -3.16 -15.36 2.98
CA ALA A 120 -2.27 -14.74 1.98
C ALA A 120 -2.87 -14.73 0.58
N ILE A 121 -3.37 -15.87 0.11
CA ILE A 121 -4.02 -15.99 -1.20
C ILE A 121 -5.27 -15.12 -1.25
N LYS A 122 -6.06 -15.06 -0.16
CA LYS A 122 -7.23 -14.19 -0.10
C LYS A 122 -6.84 -12.71 -0.24
N GLN A 123 -5.76 -12.27 0.41
CA GLN A 123 -5.27 -10.90 0.30
C GLN A 123 -4.72 -10.59 -1.10
N LEU A 124 -3.97 -11.50 -1.71
CA LEU A 124 -3.47 -11.34 -3.08
C LEU A 124 -4.63 -11.24 -4.08
N ARG A 125 -5.64 -12.12 -3.97
CA ARG A 125 -6.84 -12.08 -4.81
C ARG A 125 -7.64 -10.79 -4.63
N PHE A 126 -7.78 -10.33 -3.39
CA PHE A 126 -8.47 -9.07 -3.10
C PHE A 126 -7.76 -7.88 -3.74
N LEU A 127 -6.43 -7.78 -3.62
CA LEU A 127 -5.67 -6.69 -4.23
C LEU A 127 -5.57 -6.81 -5.76
N ALA A 128 -5.53 -8.03 -6.30
CA ALA A 128 -5.66 -8.27 -7.73
C ALA A 128 -7.01 -7.77 -8.24
N PHE A 129 -8.10 -8.11 -7.57
CA PHE A 129 -9.45 -7.68 -7.93
C PHE A 129 -9.63 -6.17 -7.80
N ALA A 130 -9.23 -5.58 -6.67
CA ALA A 130 -9.32 -4.13 -6.46
C ALA A 130 -8.48 -3.37 -7.50
N GLY A 131 -7.26 -3.84 -7.79
CA GLY A 131 -6.42 -3.31 -8.86
C GLY A 131 -7.10 -3.44 -10.23
N ALA A 132 -7.63 -4.61 -10.56
CA ALA A 132 -8.33 -4.85 -11.83
C ALA A 132 -9.52 -3.91 -12.03
N VAL A 133 -10.33 -3.68 -10.98
CA VAL A 133 -11.47 -2.76 -11.05
C VAL A 133 -11.01 -1.32 -11.31
N VAL A 134 -9.99 -0.85 -10.59
CA VAL A 134 -9.42 0.49 -10.80
C VAL A 134 -8.84 0.61 -12.22
N GLY A 135 -8.09 -0.39 -12.67
CA GLY A 135 -7.54 -0.45 -14.02
C GLY A 135 -8.62 -0.48 -15.09
N ALA A 136 -9.70 -1.24 -14.90
CA ALA A 136 -10.83 -1.30 -15.83
C ALA A 136 -11.52 0.06 -15.99
N ILE A 137 -11.73 0.77 -14.88
CA ILE A 137 -12.30 2.14 -14.89
C ILE A 137 -11.38 3.08 -15.68
N ILE A 138 -10.08 3.04 -15.40
CA ILE A 138 -9.09 3.86 -16.13
C ILE A 138 -9.06 3.50 -17.62
N GLY A 139 -9.11 2.20 -17.95
CA GLY A 139 -9.13 1.72 -19.33
C GLY A 139 -10.39 2.10 -20.09
N GLU A 140 -11.56 2.12 -19.43
CA GLU A 140 -12.82 2.62 -19.99
C GLU A 140 -12.76 4.13 -20.26
N LEU A 141 -12.22 4.91 -19.31
CA LEU A 141 -12.00 6.35 -19.52
C LEU A 141 -11.02 6.62 -20.67
N ALA A 142 -9.95 5.83 -20.75
CA ALA A 142 -8.97 5.91 -21.82
C ALA A 142 -9.57 5.54 -23.18
N ALA A 143 -10.40 4.50 -23.27
CA ALA A 143 -11.07 4.06 -24.49
C ALA A 143 -12.02 5.11 -25.09
N ARG A 144 -12.56 6.00 -24.27
CA ARG A 144 -13.42 7.10 -24.73
C ARG A 144 -12.63 8.23 -25.40
N ARG A 145 -11.33 8.34 -25.09
CA ARG A 145 -10.44 9.43 -25.52
C ARG A 145 -9.43 9.00 -26.58
N LEU A 146 -8.97 7.75 -26.52
CA LEU A 146 -7.94 7.20 -27.40
C LEU A 146 -8.59 6.43 -28.55
N PRO A 147 -8.00 6.45 -29.77
CA PRO A 147 -8.50 5.71 -30.92
C PRO A 147 -8.12 4.23 -30.83
N VAL A 148 -8.61 3.53 -29.80
CA VAL A 148 -8.30 2.12 -29.52
C VAL A 148 -9.58 1.30 -29.32
N ASN A 149 -9.44 -0.02 -29.48
CA ASN A 149 -10.52 -0.94 -29.12
C ASN A 149 -10.82 -0.82 -27.61
N PRO A 150 -12.08 -0.54 -27.21
CA PRO A 150 -12.44 -0.34 -25.81
C PRO A 150 -12.19 -1.57 -24.96
N VAL A 151 -12.50 -2.76 -25.47
CA VAL A 151 -12.30 -4.02 -24.76
C VAL A 151 -10.81 -4.26 -24.50
N ALA A 152 -9.96 -4.00 -25.50
CA ALA A 152 -8.52 -4.16 -25.36
C ALA A 152 -7.93 -3.22 -24.29
N SER A 153 -8.36 -1.94 -24.27
CA SER A 153 -7.95 -0.95 -23.27
C SER A 153 -8.38 -1.31 -21.84
N ILE A 154 -9.64 -1.76 -21.67
CA ILE A 154 -10.15 -2.17 -20.37
C ILE A 154 -9.36 -3.38 -19.85
N VAL A 155 -9.14 -4.40 -20.69
CA VAL A 155 -8.45 -5.63 -20.30
C VAL A 155 -6.97 -5.36 -20.01
N SER A 156 -6.28 -4.58 -20.83
CA SER A 156 -4.86 -4.25 -20.64
C SER A 156 -4.64 -3.48 -19.34
N CYS A 157 -5.44 -2.43 -19.10
CA CYS A 157 -5.37 -1.65 -17.87
C CYS A 157 -5.77 -2.47 -16.64
N ALA A 158 -6.84 -3.27 -16.71
CA ALA A 158 -7.24 -4.16 -15.61
C ALA A 158 -6.14 -5.15 -15.24
N ALA A 159 -5.53 -5.82 -16.23
CA ALA A 159 -4.43 -6.75 -16.00
C ALA A 159 -3.22 -6.05 -15.36
N THR A 160 -2.86 -4.88 -15.88
CA THR A 160 -1.69 -4.11 -15.42
C THR A 160 -1.84 -3.67 -13.96
N PHE A 161 -2.99 -3.08 -13.60
CA PHE A 161 -3.25 -2.65 -12.23
C PHE A 161 -3.44 -3.84 -11.27
N ALA A 162 -4.00 -4.95 -11.73
CA ALA A 162 -4.06 -6.18 -10.93
C ALA A 162 -2.65 -6.68 -10.58
N LEU A 163 -1.75 -6.73 -11.57
CA LEU A 163 -0.35 -7.13 -11.37
C LEU A 163 0.38 -6.17 -10.42
N ALA A 164 0.19 -4.85 -10.57
CA ALA A 164 0.79 -3.86 -9.67
C ALA A 164 0.29 -4.03 -8.22
N GLY A 165 -1.01 -4.23 -8.01
CA GLY A 165 -1.60 -4.48 -6.69
C GLY A 165 -1.08 -5.77 -6.04
N VAL A 166 -0.98 -6.84 -6.84
CA VAL A 166 -0.39 -8.12 -6.41
C VAL A 166 1.08 -7.95 -6.05
N LEU A 167 1.86 -7.25 -6.87
CA LEU A 167 3.28 -7.02 -6.63
C LEU A 167 3.52 -6.23 -5.34
N ALA A 168 2.75 -5.16 -5.10
CA ALA A 168 2.84 -4.38 -3.87
C ALA A 168 2.54 -5.23 -2.62
N SER A 169 1.56 -6.14 -2.69
CA SER A 169 1.26 -7.05 -1.59
C SER A 169 2.31 -8.15 -1.42
N ALA A 170 2.73 -8.77 -2.52
CA ALA A 170 3.65 -9.90 -2.52
C ALA A 170 5.04 -9.47 -2.02
N THR A 171 5.53 -8.31 -2.43
CA THR A 171 6.77 -7.72 -1.91
C THR A 171 6.70 -7.48 -0.38
N ALA A 172 5.56 -7.02 0.13
CA ALA A 172 5.33 -6.89 1.57
C ALA A 172 5.40 -8.24 2.28
N MET A 173 4.76 -9.27 1.72
CA MET A 173 4.76 -10.63 2.25
C MET A 173 6.16 -11.25 2.28
N VAL A 174 6.96 -11.06 1.21
CA VAL A 174 8.35 -11.53 1.15
C VAL A 174 9.20 -10.92 2.28
N LEU A 175 9.12 -9.60 2.47
CA LEU A 175 9.88 -8.91 3.51
C LEU A 175 9.46 -9.33 4.92
N SER A 176 8.15 -9.47 5.16
CA SER A 176 7.66 -9.89 6.46
C SER A 176 8.00 -11.35 6.77
N GLY A 177 7.95 -12.25 5.78
CA GLY A 177 8.41 -13.63 5.93
C GLY A 177 9.90 -13.70 6.26
N ARG A 178 10.74 -12.91 5.57
CA ARG A 178 12.18 -12.85 5.83
C ARG A 178 12.57 -12.08 7.11
N ARG A 179 11.59 -11.57 7.88
CA ARG A 179 11.80 -10.77 9.12
C ARG A 179 12.77 -9.60 8.91
N VAL A 180 12.70 -8.98 7.74
CA VAL A 180 13.60 -7.89 7.37
C VAL A 180 13.33 -6.68 8.26
N ARG A 181 14.39 -6.09 8.84
CA ARG A 181 14.28 -4.89 9.67
C ARG A 181 13.74 -3.72 8.85
N TRP A 182 13.14 -2.74 9.53
CA TRP A 182 12.52 -1.58 8.88
C TRP A 182 13.48 -0.74 7.99
N TRP A 183 14.78 -0.73 8.28
CA TRP A 183 15.75 0.09 7.56
C TRP A 183 16.03 -0.43 6.13
N PRO A 184 16.40 -1.72 5.92
CA PRO A 184 16.55 -2.27 4.58
C PRO A 184 15.26 -2.26 3.76
N ALA A 185 14.09 -2.44 4.39
CA ALA A 185 12.80 -2.32 3.70
C ALA A 185 12.58 -0.89 3.15
N ASN A 186 12.92 0.14 3.93
CA ASN A 186 12.84 1.52 3.48
C ASN A 186 13.91 1.85 2.43
N ALA A 187 15.14 1.35 2.57
CA ALA A 187 16.19 1.55 1.59
C ALA A 187 15.80 0.96 0.22
N LEU A 188 15.21 -0.24 0.21
CA LEU A 188 14.72 -0.86 -1.02
C LEU A 188 13.52 -0.11 -1.61
N ALA A 189 12.62 0.42 -0.77
CA ALA A 189 11.54 1.29 -1.23
C ALA A 189 12.06 2.58 -1.88
N VAL A 190 13.07 3.23 -1.27
CA VAL A 190 13.70 4.43 -1.83
C VAL A 190 14.43 4.11 -3.12
N LEU A 191 15.10 2.96 -3.22
CA LEU A 191 15.76 2.53 -4.45
C LEU A 191 14.75 2.31 -5.58
N VAL A 192 13.65 1.58 -5.32
CA VAL A 192 12.61 1.31 -6.33
C VAL A 192 11.94 2.59 -6.80
N ILE A 193 11.58 3.49 -5.87
CA ILE A 193 10.98 4.79 -6.21
C ILE A 193 12.01 5.66 -6.94
N GLY A 194 13.24 5.72 -6.44
CA GLY A 194 14.33 6.52 -7.01
C GLY A 194 14.66 6.11 -8.44
N TRP A 195 14.67 4.80 -8.74
CA TRP A 195 14.84 4.29 -10.10
C TRP A 195 13.70 4.79 -11.01
N SER A 196 12.45 4.68 -10.56
CA SER A 196 11.32 5.20 -11.36
C SER A 196 11.33 6.73 -11.50
N VAL A 197 11.87 7.47 -10.52
CA VAL A 197 12.07 8.92 -10.64
C VAL A 197 13.17 9.24 -11.64
N ILE A 198 14.24 8.45 -11.69
CA ILE A 198 15.28 8.60 -12.72
C ILE A 198 14.68 8.38 -14.11
N ASP A 199 13.84 7.36 -14.30
CA ASP A 199 13.12 7.15 -15.57
C ASP A 199 12.29 8.39 -15.96
N VAL A 200 11.63 9.06 -15.00
CA VAL A 200 10.88 10.32 -15.24
C VAL A 200 11.80 11.47 -15.63
N LEU A 201 12.96 11.59 -14.99
CA LEU A 201 13.90 12.69 -15.22
C LEU A 201 14.71 12.55 -16.52
N THR A 202 14.99 11.31 -16.94
CA THR A 202 15.79 11.03 -18.15
C THR A 202 14.93 10.64 -19.34
N GLU A 203 13.61 10.49 -19.15
CA GLU A 203 12.65 10.02 -20.16
C GLU A 203 13.00 8.62 -20.72
N VAL A 204 13.79 7.83 -19.97
CA VAL A 204 14.19 6.47 -20.34
C VAL A 204 13.30 5.45 -19.62
N ARG A 205 12.95 4.37 -20.32
CA ARG A 205 12.15 3.26 -19.77
C ARG A 205 13.05 2.11 -19.32
N THR A 206 13.68 2.24 -18.16
CA THR A 206 14.58 1.19 -17.65
C THR A 206 14.00 0.41 -16.48
N SER A 207 13.17 1.04 -15.65
CA SER A 207 12.70 0.40 -14.44
C SER A 207 11.64 -0.67 -14.74
N PRO A 208 11.60 -1.77 -13.96
CA PRO A 208 10.65 -2.86 -14.16
C PRO A 208 9.19 -2.41 -13.97
N LEU A 209 8.94 -1.31 -13.25
CA LEU A 209 7.59 -0.80 -13.01
C LEU A 209 7.11 0.10 -14.15
N THR A 210 8.01 0.85 -14.78
CA THR A 210 7.73 1.51 -16.06
C THR A 210 7.46 0.47 -17.16
N LEU A 211 8.23 -0.62 -17.20
CA LEU A 211 7.95 -1.73 -18.13
C LEU A 211 6.62 -2.44 -17.81
N LEU A 212 6.23 -2.52 -16.54
CA LEU A 212 4.92 -3.05 -16.16
C LEU A 212 3.80 -2.10 -16.63
N ALA A 213 4.01 -0.79 -16.52
CA ALA A 213 3.09 0.23 -17.00
C ALA A 213 2.89 0.20 -18.52
N ASP A 214 3.92 -0.17 -19.30
CA ASP A 214 3.79 -0.34 -20.76
C ASP A 214 2.70 -1.35 -21.14
N LEU A 215 2.40 -2.34 -20.28
CA LEU A 215 1.33 -3.31 -20.51
C LEU A 215 -0.05 -2.65 -20.61
N ALA A 216 -0.28 -1.52 -19.94
CA ALA A 216 -1.55 -0.80 -20.03
C ALA A 216 -1.77 -0.21 -21.43
N PHE A 217 -0.68 0.14 -22.13
CA PHE A 217 -0.67 0.80 -23.44
C PHE A 217 -0.45 -0.15 -24.61
N TRP A 218 -0.46 -1.47 -24.37
CA TRP A 218 -0.35 -2.49 -25.41
C TRP A 218 -1.35 -2.35 -26.57
N PRO A 219 -2.60 -1.91 -26.37
CA PRO A 219 -3.54 -1.66 -27.46
C PRO A 219 -3.09 -0.58 -28.46
N ILE A 220 -2.15 0.29 -28.08
CA ILE A 220 -1.61 1.37 -28.91
C ILE A 220 -0.23 0.98 -29.44
N THR A 221 0.68 0.60 -28.54
CA THR A 221 2.05 0.23 -28.89
C THR A 221 2.41 -1.12 -28.30
N PHE A 222 2.53 -2.13 -29.17
CA PHE A 222 2.95 -3.46 -28.74
C PHE A 222 4.45 -3.48 -28.46
N ARG A 223 4.84 -3.74 -27.21
CA ARG A 223 6.23 -3.92 -26.79
C ARG A 223 6.40 -5.27 -26.09
N PRO A 224 7.25 -6.19 -26.58
CA PRO A 224 7.39 -7.53 -25.99
C PRO A 224 8.13 -7.50 -24.64
N LEU A 225 8.93 -6.47 -24.37
CA LEU A 225 9.64 -6.30 -23.10
C LEU A 225 8.72 -6.22 -21.88
N ALA A 226 7.44 -5.85 -22.07
CA ALA A 226 6.41 -5.82 -21.02
C ALA A 226 6.10 -7.22 -20.42
N ILE A 227 6.57 -8.31 -21.03
CA ILE A 227 6.41 -9.67 -20.48
C ILE A 227 7.36 -9.91 -19.29
N LEU A 228 8.55 -9.31 -19.29
CA LEU A 228 9.54 -9.45 -18.21
C LEU A 228 8.97 -9.09 -16.82
N PRO A 229 8.30 -7.94 -16.62
CA PRO A 229 7.72 -7.62 -15.32
C PRO A 229 6.58 -8.58 -14.92
N VAL A 230 5.82 -9.15 -15.87
CA VAL A 230 4.80 -10.17 -15.55
C VAL A 230 5.46 -11.41 -14.93
N LEU A 231 6.56 -11.88 -15.53
CA LEU A 231 7.36 -12.98 -14.98
C LEU A 231 7.94 -12.63 -13.60
N LEU A 232 8.41 -11.39 -13.43
CA LEU A 232 8.90 -10.89 -12.14
C LEU A 232 7.78 -10.91 -11.07
N VAL A 233 6.56 -10.48 -11.40
CA VAL A 233 5.42 -10.56 -10.47
C VAL A 233 5.14 -12.00 -10.08
N ALA A 234 5.09 -12.93 -11.05
CA ALA A 234 4.88 -14.35 -10.77
C ALA A 234 5.97 -14.93 -9.84
N LEU A 235 7.23 -14.59 -10.09
CA LEU A 235 8.36 -14.99 -9.25
C LEU A 235 8.23 -14.44 -7.82
N VAL A 236 7.88 -13.16 -7.65
CA VAL A 236 7.72 -12.53 -6.34
C VAL A 236 6.54 -13.14 -5.58
N VAL A 237 5.43 -13.45 -6.25
CA VAL A 237 4.27 -14.16 -5.64
C VAL A 237 4.68 -15.56 -5.16
N LEU A 238 5.42 -16.31 -5.97
CA LEU A 238 5.89 -17.63 -5.61
C LEU A 238 6.85 -17.58 -4.41
N LEU A 239 7.76 -16.60 -4.39
CA LEU A 239 8.64 -16.35 -3.24
C LEU A 239 7.86 -15.94 -2.00
N ALA A 240 6.82 -15.10 -2.14
CA ALA A 240 5.95 -14.68 -1.04
C ALA A 240 5.27 -15.89 -0.40
N LEU A 241 4.60 -16.74 -1.19
CA LEU A 241 3.86 -17.91 -0.69
C LEU A 241 4.77 -18.99 -0.10
N ARG A 242 6.02 -19.11 -0.58
CA ARG A 242 7.02 -20.01 -0.01
C ARG A 242 7.57 -19.51 1.33
N ARG A 243 7.83 -18.20 1.46
CA ARG A 243 8.49 -17.60 2.64
C ARG A 243 7.54 -17.15 3.75
N ILE A 244 6.24 -17.13 3.51
CA ILE A 244 5.30 -16.53 4.47
C ILE A 244 5.23 -17.27 5.80
N GLY A 245 5.54 -18.57 5.84
CA GLY A 245 5.53 -19.37 7.06
C GLY A 245 6.52 -18.92 8.13
N ASP A 246 7.53 -18.14 7.74
CA ASP A 246 8.61 -17.68 8.63
C ASP A 246 8.25 -16.42 9.44
N LEU A 247 7.01 -15.92 9.33
CA LEU A 247 6.54 -14.74 10.05
C LEU A 247 6.71 -14.83 11.57
N SER A 248 6.97 -13.68 12.20
CA SER A 248 7.13 -13.56 13.66
C SER A 248 5.76 -13.58 14.34
N ILE A 249 5.53 -14.58 15.20
CA ILE A 249 4.30 -14.71 16.01
C ILE A 249 4.14 -13.50 16.93
N GLU A 250 5.21 -13.05 17.58
CA GLU A 250 5.18 -11.90 18.49
C GLU A 250 4.72 -10.60 17.80
N HIS A 251 5.23 -10.35 16.59
CA HIS A 251 4.83 -9.18 15.80
C HIS A 251 3.39 -9.31 15.32
N ALA A 252 2.98 -10.50 14.87
CA ALA A 252 1.62 -10.77 14.47
C ALA A 252 0.63 -10.59 15.65
N LEU A 253 0.98 -11.07 16.84
CA LEU A 253 0.16 -10.97 18.05
C LEU A 253 0.01 -9.52 18.51
N ARG A 254 1.13 -8.78 18.58
CA ARG A 254 1.11 -7.35 18.94
C ARG A 254 0.25 -6.54 17.98
N ARG A 255 0.38 -6.80 16.67
CA ARG A 255 -0.40 -6.11 15.64
C ARG A 255 -1.89 -6.48 15.70
N ALA A 256 -2.21 -7.76 15.89
CA ALA A 256 -3.57 -8.23 16.03
C ALA A 256 -4.28 -7.58 17.23
N GLY A 257 -3.61 -7.48 18.37
CA GLY A 257 -4.12 -6.80 19.56
C GLY A 257 -4.39 -5.31 19.31
N LEU A 258 -3.44 -4.59 18.72
CA LEU A 258 -3.62 -3.16 18.39
C LEU A 258 -4.74 -2.92 17.38
N VAL A 259 -4.90 -3.79 16.38
CA VAL A 259 -5.98 -3.67 15.38
C VAL A 259 -7.34 -3.96 16.03
N ALA A 260 -7.43 -4.94 16.92
CA ALA A 260 -8.66 -5.22 17.67
C ALA A 260 -9.06 -4.02 18.53
N GLN A 261 -8.11 -3.43 19.27
CA GLN A 261 -8.33 -2.22 20.06
C GLN A 261 -8.73 -1.03 19.17
N LEU A 262 -8.13 -0.89 18.00
CA LEU A 262 -8.48 0.19 17.07
C LEU A 262 -9.91 0.02 16.56
N ARG A 263 -10.32 -1.20 16.18
CA ARG A 263 -11.70 -1.48 15.76
C ARG A 263 -12.70 -1.15 16.86
N PHE A 264 -12.37 -1.52 18.10
CA PHE A 264 -13.19 -1.19 19.28
C PHE A 264 -13.28 0.31 19.54
N ALA A 265 -12.15 1.02 19.46
CA ALA A 265 -12.12 2.48 19.63
C ALA A 265 -12.90 3.21 18.52
N VAL A 266 -12.84 2.73 17.27
CA VAL A 266 -13.65 3.26 16.17
C VAL A 266 -15.15 3.04 16.42
N THR A 267 -15.54 1.86 16.93
CA THR A 267 -16.96 1.62 17.27
C THR A 267 -17.45 2.50 18.40
N LEU A 268 -16.58 2.84 19.37
CA LEU A 268 -16.88 3.80 20.44
C LEU A 268 -16.68 5.27 20.03
N GLN A 269 -16.29 5.53 18.79
CA GLN A 269 -15.96 6.87 18.27
C GLN A 269 -14.88 7.62 19.09
N ASP A 270 -14.03 6.89 19.83
CA ASP A 270 -12.93 7.49 20.59
C ASP A 270 -11.74 7.80 19.66
N VAL A 271 -11.82 8.96 19.01
CA VAL A 271 -10.82 9.44 18.06
C VAL A 271 -9.43 9.52 18.69
N ARG A 272 -9.33 9.89 19.98
CA ARG A 272 -8.04 10.03 20.67
C ARG A 272 -7.32 8.69 20.74
N THR A 273 -8.04 7.65 21.16
CA THR A 273 -7.51 6.30 21.26
C THR A 273 -7.18 5.73 19.87
N VAL A 274 -8.02 5.98 18.86
CA VAL A 274 -7.74 5.57 17.47
C VAL A 274 -6.43 6.18 16.96
N VAL A 275 -6.22 7.48 17.16
CA VAL A 275 -4.99 8.18 16.72
C VAL A 275 -3.76 7.62 17.45
N LEU A 276 -3.87 7.37 18.75
CA LEU A 276 -2.77 6.80 19.54
C LEU A 276 -2.41 5.37 19.08
N LEU A 277 -3.39 4.49 18.92
CA LEU A 277 -3.19 3.11 18.46
C LEU A 277 -2.65 3.05 17.03
N ARG A 278 -3.13 3.93 16.14
CA ARG A 278 -2.59 4.06 14.77
C ARG A 278 -1.11 4.42 14.79
N ARG A 279 -0.70 5.37 15.65
CA ARG A 279 0.72 5.75 15.82
C ARG A 279 1.57 4.59 16.37
N GLN A 280 1.02 3.78 17.28
CA GLN A 280 1.70 2.59 17.77
C GLN A 280 1.87 1.54 16.66
N LEU A 281 0.84 1.30 15.84
CA LEU A 281 0.90 0.43 14.66
C LEU A 281 1.94 0.88 13.63
N SER A 282 2.07 2.18 13.40
CA SER A 282 3.08 2.73 12.49
C SER A 282 4.49 2.78 13.08
N GLN A 283 4.65 2.37 14.35
CA GLN A 283 5.88 2.46 15.13
C GLN A 283 6.41 3.90 15.22
N GLU A 284 5.52 4.89 15.24
CA GLU A 284 5.85 6.32 15.38
C GLU A 284 6.06 6.76 16.84
N ASN A 285 6.26 5.80 17.75
CA ASN A 285 6.50 6.11 19.15
C ASN A 285 7.81 6.91 19.30
N PRO A 286 7.80 7.97 20.14
CA PRO A 286 9.02 8.70 20.48
C PRO A 286 10.07 7.73 21.01
N ARG A 287 11.32 7.90 20.58
CA ARG A 287 12.44 7.11 21.08
C ARG A 287 12.58 7.36 22.58
N LEU A 288 12.80 6.27 23.34
CA LEU A 288 13.08 6.35 24.78
C LEU A 288 14.38 7.12 25.07
N ARG A 289 15.38 7.00 24.19
CA ARG A 289 16.65 7.74 24.26
C ARG A 289 16.71 8.78 23.13
N PRO A 290 16.93 10.07 23.45
CA PRO A 290 17.06 11.11 22.43
C PRO A 290 18.33 10.87 21.59
N TRP A 291 18.32 11.37 20.36
CA TRP A 291 19.46 11.30 19.44
C TRP A 291 20.71 11.94 20.05
N ILE A 292 20.53 13.11 20.66
CA ILE A 292 21.57 13.88 21.33
C ILE A 292 21.06 14.19 22.74
N ARG A 293 21.83 13.84 23.76
CA ARG A 293 21.49 14.19 25.14
C ARG A 293 21.94 15.62 25.40
N ILE A 294 20.99 16.54 25.53
CA ILE A 294 21.30 17.88 26.04
C ILE A 294 21.65 17.73 27.53
N GLY A 295 22.93 17.88 27.90
CA GLY A 295 23.46 17.67 29.25
C GLY A 295 22.76 18.53 30.31
N ARG A 296 22.80 18.14 31.59
CA ARG A 296 22.06 18.84 32.69
C ARG A 296 22.38 20.35 32.71
N ALA A 297 21.37 21.17 32.99
CA ALA A 297 21.57 22.62 33.05
C ALA A 297 22.54 22.93 34.21
N ARG A 298 23.71 23.49 33.92
CA ARG A 298 24.52 24.15 34.95
C ARG A 298 23.73 25.36 35.47
N ARG A 299 23.95 25.77 36.72
CA ARG A 299 23.29 26.90 37.39
C ARG A 299 23.32 28.24 36.59
N ARG A 300 24.15 28.35 35.55
CA ARG A 300 24.25 29.49 34.60
C ARG A 300 24.05 29.09 33.14
N SER A 301 23.04 28.26 32.84
CA SER A 301 22.66 27.97 31.45
C SER A 301 21.88 29.14 30.87
N PHE A 302 22.41 29.76 29.80
CA PHE A 302 21.72 30.82 29.03
C PHE A 302 20.43 30.34 28.34
N ILE A 303 20.23 29.02 28.25
CA ILE A 303 19.07 28.43 27.60
C ILE A 303 17.94 28.22 28.63
N PRO A 304 16.74 28.79 28.41
CA PRO A 304 15.57 28.55 29.25
C PRO A 304 15.24 27.05 29.36
N PRO A 305 14.84 26.56 30.54
CA PRO A 305 14.50 25.14 30.74
C PRO A 305 13.41 24.63 29.79
N VAL A 306 12.45 25.48 29.44
CA VAL A 306 11.33 25.15 28.53
C VAL A 306 11.84 24.84 27.13
N TRP A 307 12.70 25.70 26.57
CA TRP A 307 13.25 25.52 25.23
C TRP A 307 14.06 24.23 25.12
N LYS A 308 14.84 23.92 26.16
CA LYS A 308 15.58 22.67 26.25
C LYS A 308 14.67 21.44 26.32
N ARG A 309 13.58 21.51 27.08
CA ARG A 309 12.58 20.43 27.17
C ARG A 309 11.93 20.18 25.81
N ASP A 310 11.62 21.24 25.08
CA ASP A 310 10.97 21.17 23.77
C ASP A 310 11.94 20.58 22.73
N TRP A 311 13.20 21.05 22.70
CA TRP A 311 14.25 20.43 21.87
C TRP A 311 14.52 18.97 22.22
N GLN A 312 14.55 18.62 23.51
CA GLN A 312 14.65 17.22 23.93
C GLN A 312 13.46 16.38 23.46
N SER A 313 12.28 16.98 23.28
CA SER A 313 11.09 16.30 22.76
C SER A 313 11.20 16.06 21.25
N TYR A 314 11.67 17.06 20.48
CA TYR A 314 11.93 16.90 19.04
C TYR A 314 13.08 15.91 18.77
N LEU A 315 14.13 15.93 19.58
CA LEU A 315 15.26 14.99 19.51
C LEU A 315 14.88 13.55 19.90
N ARG A 316 13.62 13.27 20.28
CA ARG A 316 13.10 11.90 20.43
C ARG A 316 12.33 11.42 19.21
N PHE A 317 12.05 12.28 18.23
CA PHE A 317 11.31 11.86 17.06
C PHE A 317 12.13 10.87 16.22
N PRO A 318 11.49 9.81 15.70
CA PRO A 318 12.16 8.89 14.80
C PRO A 318 12.46 9.61 13.46
N LEU A 319 13.67 9.44 12.92
CA LEU A 319 14.07 10.01 11.61
C LEU A 319 13.03 9.79 10.50
N PRO A 320 12.41 8.60 10.36
CA PRO A 320 11.36 8.38 9.36
C PRO A 320 10.17 9.33 9.44
N ARG A 321 9.85 9.86 10.64
CA ARG A 321 8.79 10.85 10.82
C ARG A 321 9.23 12.21 10.30
N LEU A 322 10.45 12.64 10.67
CA LEU A 322 11.01 13.90 10.19
C LEU A 322 11.15 13.90 8.66
N ALA A 323 11.70 12.82 8.08
CA ALA A 323 11.78 12.67 6.64
C ALA A 323 10.40 12.72 5.97
N ARG A 324 9.38 12.04 6.53
CA ARG A 324 7.99 12.13 6.01
C ARG A 324 7.47 13.56 6.06
N MET A 325 7.64 14.25 7.18
CA MET A 325 7.18 15.64 7.35
C MET A 325 7.83 16.56 6.32
N VAL A 326 9.14 16.44 6.13
CA VAL A 326 9.90 17.22 5.13
C VAL A 326 9.40 16.93 3.72
N VAL A 327 9.25 15.64 3.36
CA VAL A 327 8.78 15.25 2.02
C VAL A 327 7.35 15.73 1.76
N MET A 328 6.45 15.59 2.74
CA MET A 328 5.06 16.04 2.57
C MET A 328 4.95 17.56 2.57
N ALA A 329 5.77 18.28 3.34
CA ALA A 329 5.85 19.73 3.28
C ALA A 329 6.39 20.21 1.92
N ALA A 330 7.42 19.55 1.39
CA ALA A 330 7.93 19.83 0.05
C ALA A 330 6.89 19.53 -1.03
N ALA A 331 6.19 18.39 -0.94
CA ALA A 331 5.12 18.02 -1.85
C ALA A 331 3.95 19.02 -1.79
N ALA A 332 3.54 19.47 -0.59
CA ALA A 332 2.54 20.50 -0.43
C ALA A 332 2.98 21.83 -1.04
N GLY A 333 4.23 22.24 -0.84
CA GLY A 333 4.79 23.45 -1.45
C GLY A 333 4.82 23.39 -2.98
N LEU A 334 5.28 22.27 -3.55
CA LEU A 334 5.29 22.05 -5.00
C LEU A 334 3.86 22.00 -5.58
N ALA A 335 2.94 21.35 -4.87
CA ALA A 335 1.54 21.30 -5.27
C ALA A 335 0.92 22.71 -5.28
N ILE A 336 1.14 23.52 -4.24
CA ILE A 336 0.69 24.92 -4.20
C ILE A 336 1.33 25.74 -5.34
N ALA A 337 2.61 25.54 -5.64
CA ALA A 337 3.27 26.19 -6.77
C ALA A 337 2.64 25.78 -8.12
N ALA A 338 2.23 24.51 -8.28
CA ALA A 338 1.53 24.03 -9.47
C ALA A 338 0.10 24.60 -9.59
N VAL A 339 -0.59 24.83 -8.47
CA VAL A 339 -1.88 25.54 -8.45
C VAL A 339 -1.71 26.95 -8.99
N TRP A 340 -0.65 27.65 -8.56
CA TRP A 340 -0.36 29.01 -9.02
C TRP A 340 -0.05 29.09 -10.53
N ARG A 341 0.39 27.97 -11.12
CA ARG A 341 0.61 27.81 -12.58
C ARG A 341 -0.63 27.37 -13.37
N GLY A 342 -1.81 27.35 -12.74
CA GLY A 342 -3.09 27.02 -13.39
C GLY A 342 -3.57 25.58 -13.20
N THR A 343 -2.83 24.74 -12.47
CA THR A 343 -3.21 23.34 -12.21
C THR A 343 -4.10 23.25 -10.97
N ILE A 344 -5.38 23.65 -11.09
CA ILE A 344 -6.39 23.59 -10.02
C ILE A 344 -6.44 22.24 -9.27
N PRO A 345 -6.35 21.05 -9.93
CA PRO A 345 -6.40 19.77 -9.20
C PRO A 345 -5.22 19.55 -8.23
N ALA A 346 -4.12 20.31 -8.36
CA ALA A 346 -3.01 20.23 -7.42
C ALA A 346 -3.37 20.71 -6.00
N ILE A 347 -4.49 21.44 -5.82
CA ILE A 347 -5.03 21.80 -4.49
C ILE A 347 -5.35 20.55 -3.67
N LEU A 348 -5.92 19.52 -4.30
CA LEU A 348 -6.25 18.27 -3.61
C LEU A 348 -4.99 17.55 -3.12
N LEU A 349 -3.93 17.57 -3.94
CA LEU A 349 -2.61 17.04 -3.58
C LEU A 349 -2.00 17.82 -2.40
N ALA A 350 -2.09 19.15 -2.41
CA ALA A 350 -1.62 19.99 -1.32
C ALA A 350 -2.40 19.73 -0.02
N GLY A 351 -3.73 19.69 -0.09
CA GLY A 351 -4.60 19.40 1.05
C GLY A 351 -4.36 18.00 1.62
N LEU A 352 -4.21 16.99 0.76
CA LEU A 352 -3.91 15.62 1.18
C LEU A 352 -2.52 15.53 1.83
N ALA A 353 -1.51 16.18 1.24
CA ALA A 353 -0.15 16.20 1.77
C ALA A 353 -0.12 16.85 3.17
N LEU A 354 -0.79 17.98 3.36
CA LEU A 354 -0.90 18.67 4.65
C LEU A 354 -1.69 17.87 5.69
N TYR A 355 -2.74 17.16 5.28
CA TYR A 355 -3.52 16.30 6.17
C TYR A 355 -2.74 15.08 6.67
N ILE A 356 -1.80 14.56 5.87
CA ILE A 356 -1.01 13.36 6.17
C ILE A 356 0.19 13.66 7.10
N VAL A 357 0.68 14.91 7.14
CA VAL A 357 1.78 15.38 8.02
C VAL A 357 1.39 15.25 9.49
#